data_AF-A0A938VQ04-F1
#
_entry.id   AF-A0A938VQ04-F1
#
_cell.length_a   1.000
_cell.length_b   1.000
_cell.length_c   1.000
_cell.angle_alpha   90.00
_cell.angle_beta   90.00
_cell.angle_gamma   90.00
#
_symmetry.space_group_name_H-M   'P 1'
#
loop_
_entity.id
_entity.type
_entity.pdbx_description
1 polymer ?
#
loop_
_entity_poly.entity_id
_entity_poly.type
_entity_poly.pdbx_seq_one_letter_code
_entity_poly.pdbx_strand_id
1 'polypeptide(L)'
;MRSSRGLKPSDRIWIDELRGIAAGAGITFSEALALQVRPGTGQMPSGCTAFGVAADASSDGVPYAGQNRDLGPGYLDRMAVVLLRPAGRLPILMHHVPGELGGTGLNGQGVCVFANSLWSKSRSWMAPPILRRAMLECENADAAVRLAQTTDGPAVGNYLLADPGSHLRNLEIMPEGLAVTARDAGVYAHANNCTDARLQTYEEKNVPLPGSESRRRTAQRLLDEAAGRIDVAALKSVLANETDGIEPVCRRDGPFPTAAGLIAEPVARTLHLSYGPPSDGRWATHGI
;
A
#
# COMPACT_ATOMS: atom_id res chain seq x y z
N MET A 1 22.11 -24.00 6.95
CA MET A 1 23.10 -23.11 7.60
C MET A 1 22.85 -21.69 7.09
N ARG A 2 22.10 -20.87 7.82
CA ARG A 2 21.74 -19.52 7.36
C ARG A 2 22.94 -18.59 7.62
N SER A 3 23.51 -18.07 6.53
CA SER A 3 24.60 -17.10 6.56
C SER A 3 24.12 -15.85 7.31
N SER A 4 24.76 -15.51 8.43
CA SER A 4 24.63 -14.21 9.07
C SER A 4 25.28 -13.16 8.19
N ARG A 5 24.56 -12.70 7.16
CA ARG A 5 24.97 -11.53 6.38
C ARG A 5 24.89 -10.33 7.33
N GLY A 6 26.02 -9.68 7.59
CA GLY A 6 26.05 -8.42 8.33
C GLY A 6 25.13 -7.38 7.68
N LEU A 7 24.65 -6.44 8.49
CA LEU A 7 23.80 -5.32 8.06
C LEU A 7 24.41 -4.65 6.83
N LYS A 8 23.65 -4.59 5.73
CA LYS A 8 24.03 -3.84 4.53
C LYS A 8 24.10 -2.35 4.86
N PRO A 9 24.81 -1.52 4.09
CA PRO A 9 24.85 -0.07 4.30
C PRO A 9 23.47 0.61 4.38
N SER A 10 22.49 0.10 3.61
CA SER A 10 21.08 0.51 3.71
C SER A 10 20.47 0.26 5.09
N ASP A 11 20.80 -0.86 5.71
CA ASP A 11 20.23 -1.28 6.99
C ASP A 11 20.76 -0.40 8.14
N ARG A 12 21.97 0.16 8.01
CA ARG A 12 22.52 1.12 8.98
C ARG A 12 21.70 2.41 9.04
N ILE A 13 21.21 2.90 7.90
CA ILE A 13 20.41 4.14 7.83
C ILE A 13 19.05 3.93 8.47
N TRP A 14 18.36 2.81 8.21
CA TRP A 14 17.06 2.54 8.83
C TRP A 14 17.16 2.39 10.34
N ILE A 15 18.26 1.80 10.85
CA ILE A 15 18.51 1.71 12.29
C ILE A 15 18.72 3.10 12.90
N ASP A 16 19.47 3.98 12.24
CA ASP A 16 19.67 5.35 12.71
C ASP A 16 18.38 6.18 12.65
N GLU A 17 17.56 5.99 11.62
CA GLU A 17 16.23 6.61 11.54
C GLU A 17 15.31 6.11 12.66
N LEU A 18 15.30 4.81 12.96
CA LEU A 18 14.55 4.26 14.10
C LEU A 18 15.05 4.80 15.45
N ARG A 19 16.35 5.01 15.62
CA ARG A 19 16.90 5.68 16.81
C ARG A 19 16.44 7.13 16.89
N GLY A 20 16.40 7.84 15.76
CA GLY A 20 15.87 9.20 15.67
C GLY A 20 14.38 9.28 16.04
N ILE A 21 13.57 8.36 15.50
CA ILE A 21 12.15 8.21 15.87
C ILE A 21 12.01 7.94 17.37
N ALA A 22 12.78 6.99 17.90
CA ALA A 22 12.74 6.65 19.33
C ALA A 22 13.07 7.86 20.22
N ALA A 23 14.17 8.56 19.91
CA ALA A 23 14.58 9.75 20.65
C ALA A 23 13.55 10.90 20.54
N GLY A 24 13.02 11.16 19.34
CA GLY A 24 12.03 12.22 19.12
C GLY A 24 10.68 11.95 19.77
N ALA A 25 10.27 10.68 19.86
CA ALA A 25 9.02 10.27 20.50
C ALA A 25 9.17 9.99 22.00
N GLY A 26 10.38 10.00 22.56
CA GLY A 26 10.63 9.66 23.96
C GLY A 26 10.36 8.19 24.31
N ILE A 27 10.53 7.28 23.36
CA ILE A 27 10.36 5.83 23.52
C ILE A 27 11.71 5.11 23.38
N THR A 28 11.76 3.84 23.75
CA THR A 28 12.94 2.99 23.55
C THR A 28 13.11 2.59 22.09
N PHE A 29 14.34 2.27 21.70
CA PHE A 29 14.62 1.70 20.38
C PHE A 29 13.82 0.41 20.12
N SER A 30 13.65 -0.43 21.14
CA SER A 30 12.87 -1.67 21.04
C SER A 30 11.39 -1.41 20.77
N GLU A 31 10.80 -0.36 21.38
CA GLU A 31 9.43 0.06 21.08
C GLU A 31 9.31 0.59 19.64
N ALA A 32 10.26 1.43 19.19
CA ALA A 32 10.28 1.90 17.80
C ALA A 32 10.44 0.74 16.80
N LEU A 33 11.26 -0.26 17.11
CA LEU A 33 11.42 -1.47 16.30
C LEU A 33 10.15 -2.32 16.30
N ALA A 34 9.46 -2.45 17.44
CA ALA A 34 8.21 -3.20 17.55
C ALA A 34 7.11 -2.63 16.64
N LEU A 35 7.08 -1.31 16.43
CA LEU A 35 6.15 -0.66 15.48
C LEU A 35 6.37 -1.08 14.02
N GLN A 36 7.55 -1.61 13.69
CA GLN A 36 7.85 -2.09 12.33
C GLN A 36 7.36 -3.52 12.09
N VAL A 37 6.95 -4.22 13.13
CA VAL A 37 6.62 -5.63 13.09
C VAL A 37 5.14 -5.82 13.38
N ARG A 38 4.49 -6.69 12.62
CA ARG A 38 3.09 -7.06 12.82
C ARG A 38 2.96 -8.59 12.96
N PRO A 39 1.95 -9.09 13.67
CA PRO A 39 1.62 -10.52 13.60
C PRO A 39 0.99 -10.81 12.23
N GLY A 40 1.38 -11.92 11.59
CA GLY A 40 0.77 -12.39 10.34
C GLY A 40 -0.49 -13.20 10.49
N THR A 41 -0.98 -13.30 11.73
CA THR A 41 -2.20 -14.00 12.14
C THR A 41 -2.94 -13.12 13.14
N GLY A 42 -4.25 -13.31 13.27
CA GLY A 42 -5.10 -12.57 14.23
C GLY A 42 -5.99 -11.52 13.57
N GLN A 43 -6.92 -10.98 14.35
CA GLN A 43 -7.84 -9.95 13.88
C GLN A 43 -7.18 -8.57 14.01
N MET A 44 -6.94 -7.93 12.88
CA MET A 44 -6.52 -6.53 12.78
C MET A 44 -7.45 -5.82 11.79
N PRO A 45 -7.44 -4.48 11.75
CA PRO A 45 -8.15 -3.72 10.72
C PRO A 45 -7.93 -4.29 9.32
N SER A 46 -9.02 -4.65 8.65
CA SER A 46 -9.04 -5.08 7.25
C SER A 46 -10.14 -4.32 6.53
N GLY A 47 -9.86 -3.84 5.33
CA GLY A 47 -10.79 -2.99 4.58
C GLY A 47 -10.14 -2.27 3.39
N CYS A 48 -8.82 -2.09 3.37
CA CYS A 48 -8.19 -1.33 2.29
C CYS A 48 -8.53 -1.87 0.88
N THR A 49 -8.67 -0.94 -0.06
CA THR A 49 -8.92 -1.23 -1.48
C THR A 49 -7.90 -0.42 -2.29
N ALA A 50 -7.05 -1.09 -3.04
CA ALA A 50 -6.00 -0.48 -3.85
C ALA A 50 -6.28 -0.67 -5.34
N PHE A 51 -5.77 0.23 -6.17
CA PHE A 51 -5.87 0.12 -7.61
C PHE A 51 -4.62 0.63 -8.33
N GLY A 52 -4.45 0.17 -9.57
CA GLY A 52 -3.52 0.74 -10.53
C GLY A 52 -4.16 0.84 -11.91
N VAL A 53 -3.70 1.82 -12.67
CA VAL A 53 -4.17 2.16 -14.01
C VAL A 53 -2.94 2.32 -14.89
N ALA A 54 -2.85 1.52 -15.95
CA ALA A 54 -1.83 1.69 -16.97
C ALA A 54 -2.22 2.84 -17.92
N ALA A 55 -1.22 3.38 -18.63
CA ALA A 55 -1.42 4.51 -19.54
C ALA A 55 -2.54 4.30 -20.57
N ASP A 56 -2.71 3.09 -21.09
CA ASP A 56 -3.74 2.75 -22.09
C ASP A 56 -5.19 2.85 -21.57
N ALA A 57 -5.39 2.81 -20.25
CA ALA A 57 -6.70 2.98 -19.63
C ALA A 57 -6.96 4.41 -19.12
N SER A 58 -5.96 5.29 -19.15
CA SER A 58 -6.10 6.70 -18.77
C SER A 58 -6.56 7.58 -19.93
N SER A 59 -7.13 8.75 -19.63
CA SER A 59 -7.51 9.73 -20.66
C SER A 59 -6.33 10.49 -21.26
N ASP A 60 -5.22 10.58 -20.53
CA ASP A 60 -4.05 11.39 -20.85
C ASP A 60 -2.79 10.57 -21.18
N GLY A 61 -2.92 9.24 -21.22
CA GLY A 61 -1.84 8.33 -21.58
C GLY A 61 -0.76 8.21 -20.51
N VAL A 62 -1.08 8.46 -19.23
CA VAL A 62 -0.15 8.30 -18.11
C VAL A 62 -0.71 7.32 -17.06
N PRO A 63 0.16 6.60 -16.34
CA PRO A 63 -0.28 5.67 -15.32
C PRO A 63 -0.75 6.39 -14.05
N TYR A 64 -1.61 5.73 -13.28
CA TYR A 64 -2.05 6.15 -11.95
C TYR A 64 -2.06 4.97 -10.99
N ALA A 65 -1.98 5.25 -9.68
CA ALA A 65 -2.23 4.25 -8.65
C ALA A 65 -2.84 4.89 -7.41
N GLY A 66 -3.53 4.11 -6.60
CA GLY A 66 -4.18 4.67 -5.42
C GLY A 66 -4.75 3.64 -4.49
N GLN A 67 -5.33 4.12 -3.40
CA GLN A 67 -5.85 3.28 -2.34
C GLN A 67 -6.80 4.02 -1.40
N ASN A 68 -7.90 3.37 -1.03
CA ASN A 68 -8.60 3.64 0.22
C ASN A 68 -7.98 2.84 1.36
N ARG A 69 -7.70 3.53 2.48
CA ARG A 69 -7.16 2.94 3.70
C ARG A 69 -8.24 2.93 4.76
N ASP A 70 -8.74 1.74 5.06
CA ASP A 70 -9.75 1.53 6.08
C ASP A 70 -9.06 1.11 7.37
N LEU A 71 -9.17 1.96 8.38
CA LEU A 71 -8.44 1.80 9.63
C LEU A 71 -9.39 1.94 10.82
N GLY A 72 -8.99 1.36 11.95
CA GLY A 72 -9.75 1.52 13.19
C GLY A 72 -9.80 2.99 13.63
N PRO A 73 -10.82 3.42 14.39
CA PRO A 73 -11.02 4.81 14.78
C PRO A 73 -9.80 5.48 15.41
N GLY A 74 -8.97 4.73 16.13
CA GLY A 74 -7.74 5.23 16.75
C GLY A 74 -6.63 5.65 15.78
N TYR A 75 -6.80 5.52 14.46
CA TYR A 75 -5.84 6.02 13.48
C TYR A 75 -6.31 7.30 12.78
N LEU A 76 -7.61 7.62 12.79
CA LEU A 76 -8.21 8.66 11.93
C LEU A 76 -7.59 10.04 12.11
N ASP A 77 -7.25 10.41 13.35
CA ASP A 77 -6.69 11.69 13.75
C ASP A 77 -5.15 11.67 13.90
N ARG A 78 -4.50 10.54 13.60
CA ARG A 78 -3.07 10.32 13.88
C ARG A 78 -2.21 10.12 12.64
N MET A 79 -2.81 9.80 11.49
CA MET A 79 -2.06 9.62 10.26
C MET A 79 -1.47 10.95 9.77
N ALA A 80 -0.31 10.90 9.13
CA ALA A 80 0.33 12.08 8.57
C ALA A 80 0.92 11.82 7.18
N VAL A 81 0.96 12.87 6.36
CA VAL A 81 1.76 12.91 5.13
C VAL A 81 3.15 13.41 5.47
N VAL A 82 4.17 12.64 5.11
CA VAL A 82 5.57 13.00 5.30
C VAL A 82 6.29 13.00 3.97
N LEU A 83 7.04 14.08 3.73
CA LEU A 83 8.04 14.17 2.68
C LEU A 83 9.42 13.98 3.30
N LEU A 84 10.00 12.79 3.12
CA LEU A 84 11.35 12.48 3.54
C LEU A 84 12.33 12.90 2.45
N ARG A 85 13.40 13.63 2.82
CA ARG A 85 14.48 14.04 1.90
C ARG A 85 15.85 13.61 2.43
N PRO A 86 16.19 12.30 2.33
CA PRO A 86 17.48 11.82 2.77
C PRO A 86 18.59 12.30 1.84
N ALA A 87 19.72 12.75 2.40
CA ALA A 87 20.85 13.24 1.60
C ALA A 87 21.40 12.13 0.67
N GLY A 88 21.56 12.45 -0.62
CA GLY A 88 22.08 11.53 -1.63
C GLY A 88 21.17 10.35 -1.97
N ARG A 89 19.89 10.40 -1.60
CA ARG A 89 18.89 9.33 -1.82
C ARG A 89 17.59 9.91 -2.38
N LEU A 90 16.72 9.03 -2.86
CA LEU A 90 15.42 9.44 -3.40
C LEU A 90 14.54 10.07 -2.31
N PRO A 91 13.91 11.23 -2.56
CA PRO A 91 12.87 11.73 -1.68
C PRO A 91 11.65 10.80 -1.71
N ILE A 92 10.92 10.70 -0.61
CA ILE A 92 9.75 9.83 -0.47
C ILE A 92 8.60 10.66 0.09
N LEU A 93 7.47 10.68 -0.62
CA LEU A 93 6.22 11.29 -0.18
C LEU A 93 5.23 10.17 0.17
N MET A 94 4.90 10.06 1.45
CA MET A 94 4.08 8.95 1.95
C MET A 94 3.07 9.40 2.98
N HIS A 95 1.88 8.81 2.91
CA HIS A 95 0.94 8.78 4.02
C HIS A 95 1.32 7.63 4.94
N HIS A 96 1.60 7.93 6.21
CA HIS A 96 2.24 7.00 7.13
C HIS A 96 1.58 7.00 8.51
N VAL A 97 1.58 5.83 9.14
CA VAL A 97 1.24 5.70 10.57
C VAL A 97 2.46 6.21 11.34
N PRO A 98 2.31 7.15 12.30
CA PRO A 98 3.44 7.62 13.09
C PRO A 98 4.25 6.49 13.70
N GLY A 99 5.56 6.57 13.54
CA GLY A 99 6.51 5.55 14.01
C GLY A 99 6.84 4.45 13.01
N GLU A 100 6.03 4.22 11.96
CA GLU A 100 6.39 3.30 10.87
C GLU A 100 7.41 3.93 9.92
N LEU A 101 8.45 3.18 9.54
CA LEU A 101 9.47 3.63 8.58
C LEU A 101 8.93 3.81 7.15
N GLY A 102 7.94 3.02 6.77
CA GLY A 102 7.39 2.99 5.41
C GLY A 102 5.88 3.10 5.43
N GLY A 103 5.35 4.10 4.74
CA GLY A 103 3.93 4.33 4.50
C GLY A 103 3.46 3.81 3.14
N THR A 104 2.42 4.45 2.61
CA THR A 104 1.95 4.27 1.22
C THR A 104 2.02 5.62 0.50
N GLY A 105 2.46 5.62 -0.76
CA GLY A 105 2.69 6.86 -1.50
C GLY A 105 3.65 6.64 -2.64
N LEU A 106 4.55 7.58 -2.91
CA LEU A 106 5.50 7.52 -4.01
C LEU A 106 6.88 8.09 -3.67
N ASN A 107 7.87 7.80 -4.51
CA ASN A 107 9.22 8.36 -4.41
C ASN A 107 9.57 9.36 -5.51
N GLY A 108 10.76 9.95 -5.44
CA GLY A 108 11.25 10.97 -6.39
C GLY A 108 11.45 10.47 -7.81
N GLN A 109 11.34 9.17 -8.09
CA GLN A 109 11.28 8.60 -9.43
C GLN A 109 9.85 8.29 -9.88
N GLY A 110 8.84 8.56 -9.06
CA GLY A 110 7.44 8.26 -9.36
C GLY A 110 7.02 6.83 -9.02
N VAL A 111 7.89 6.02 -8.38
CA VAL A 111 7.52 4.67 -7.95
C VAL A 111 6.50 4.75 -6.83
N CYS A 112 5.31 4.24 -7.09
CA CYS A 112 4.19 4.20 -6.18
C CYS A 112 4.13 2.86 -5.45
N VAL A 113 3.82 2.90 -4.15
CA VAL A 113 3.65 1.70 -3.31
C VAL A 113 2.39 1.86 -2.48
N PHE A 114 1.40 1.01 -2.76
CA PHE A 114 0.18 0.86 -1.97
C PHE A 114 0.08 -0.56 -1.45
N ALA A 115 -0.62 -0.77 -0.33
CA ALA A 115 -0.60 -2.09 0.32
C ALA A 115 -1.87 -2.41 1.10
N ASN A 116 -2.40 -3.61 0.88
CA ASN A 116 -3.53 -4.14 1.64
C ASN A 116 -3.07 -5.29 2.55
N SER A 117 -3.65 -5.40 3.73
CA SER A 117 -3.40 -6.55 4.61
C SER A 117 -3.97 -7.83 3.99
N LEU A 118 -3.15 -8.88 4.00
CA LEU A 118 -3.53 -10.27 3.76
C LEU A 118 -3.17 -11.10 5.00
N TRP A 119 -3.80 -12.25 5.16
CA TRP A 119 -3.72 -13.04 6.38
C TRP A 119 -3.31 -14.47 6.07
N SER A 120 -2.25 -14.96 6.69
CA SER A 120 -1.80 -16.34 6.51
C SER A 120 -2.39 -17.23 7.62
N LYS A 121 -2.62 -18.51 7.32
CA LYS A 121 -2.89 -19.54 8.33
C LYS A 121 -1.69 -19.81 9.23
N SER A 122 -0.47 -19.60 8.72
CA SER A 122 0.76 -19.88 9.45
C SER A 122 1.15 -18.69 10.32
N ARG A 123 1.43 -18.96 11.61
CA ARG A 123 1.93 -17.93 12.53
C ARG A 123 3.32 -17.48 12.10
N SER A 124 3.40 -16.28 11.56
CA SER A 124 4.66 -15.62 11.23
C SER A 124 4.65 -14.19 11.75
N TRP A 125 5.81 -13.71 12.20
CA TRP A 125 6.02 -12.28 12.40
C TRP A 125 6.51 -11.68 11.09
N MET A 126 6.07 -10.45 10.81
CA MET A 126 6.28 -9.80 9.53
C MET A 126 6.68 -8.35 9.70
N ALA A 127 7.36 -7.78 8.71
CA ALA A 127 7.73 -6.37 8.70
C ALA A 127 7.23 -5.58 7.48
N PRO A 128 5.90 -5.47 7.25
CA PRO A 128 5.35 -4.73 6.11
C PRO A 128 5.83 -3.26 6.01
N PRO A 129 5.97 -2.49 7.11
CA PRO A 129 6.59 -1.15 7.06
C PRO A 129 7.99 -1.14 6.46
N ILE A 130 8.83 -2.13 6.82
CA ILE A 130 10.19 -2.25 6.30
C ILE A 130 10.15 -2.57 4.81
N LEU A 131 9.33 -3.53 4.37
CA LEU A 131 9.24 -3.87 2.95
C LEU A 131 8.71 -2.70 2.11
N ARG A 132 7.68 -1.99 2.57
CA ARG A 132 7.17 -0.79 1.89
C ARG A 132 8.25 0.28 1.76
N ARG A 133 8.99 0.53 2.85
CA ARG A 133 10.11 1.47 2.82
C ARG A 133 11.16 1.06 1.80
N ALA A 134 11.52 -0.21 1.78
CA ALA A 134 12.51 -0.74 0.84
C ALA A 134 12.05 -0.62 -0.63
N MET A 135 10.76 -0.89 -0.91
CA MET A 135 10.17 -0.70 -2.25
C MET A 135 10.12 0.79 -2.66
N LEU A 136 9.80 1.70 -1.73
CA LEU A 136 9.82 3.14 -1.96
C LEU A 136 11.24 3.68 -2.22
N GLU A 137 12.29 2.91 -1.93
CA GLU A 137 13.68 3.29 -2.22
C GLU A 137 14.18 2.70 -3.56
N CYS A 138 13.35 1.95 -4.30
CA CYS A 138 13.69 1.37 -5.60
C CYS A 138 13.53 2.36 -6.77
N GLU A 139 14.26 2.11 -7.87
CA GLU A 139 14.20 2.96 -9.07
C GLU A 139 12.95 2.75 -9.98
N ASN A 140 12.29 1.59 -9.90
CA ASN A 140 11.08 1.24 -10.68
C ASN A 140 10.31 0.08 -10.03
N ALA A 141 9.10 -0.20 -10.53
CA ALA A 141 8.24 -1.27 -9.99
C ALA A 141 8.88 -2.66 -10.13
N ASP A 142 9.60 -2.94 -11.23
CA ASP A 142 10.28 -4.22 -11.42
C ASP A 142 11.47 -4.42 -10.46
N ALA A 143 12.18 -3.34 -10.11
CA ALA A 143 13.21 -3.38 -9.08
C ALA A 143 12.62 -3.70 -7.71
N ALA A 144 11.47 -3.14 -7.38
CA ALA A 144 10.73 -3.49 -6.16
C ALA A 144 10.24 -4.95 -6.15
N VAL A 145 9.83 -5.50 -7.31
CA VAL A 145 9.53 -6.94 -7.44
C VAL A 145 10.77 -7.80 -7.16
N ARG A 146 11.91 -7.50 -7.80
CA ARG A 146 13.17 -8.24 -7.60
C ARG A 146 13.63 -8.16 -6.15
N LEU A 147 13.49 -6.99 -5.52
CA LEU A 147 13.78 -6.79 -4.11
C LEU A 147 12.92 -7.72 -3.24
N ALA A 148 11.60 -7.76 -3.46
CA ALA A 148 10.70 -8.61 -2.69
C ALA A 148 11.02 -10.11 -2.87
N GLN A 149 11.36 -10.54 -4.10
CA GLN A 149 11.74 -11.92 -4.40
C GLN A 149 13.06 -12.36 -3.75
N THR A 150 13.95 -11.42 -3.45
CA THR A 150 15.28 -11.70 -2.87
C THR A 150 15.39 -11.35 -1.40
N THR A 151 14.32 -10.83 -0.79
CA THR A 151 14.27 -10.49 0.63
C THR A 151 13.86 -11.71 1.45
N ASP A 152 14.66 -12.05 2.45
CA ASP A 152 14.33 -13.10 3.40
C ASP A 152 13.32 -12.60 4.45
N GLY A 153 12.26 -13.36 4.68
CA GLY A 153 11.28 -13.12 5.75
C GLY A 153 9.91 -12.67 5.22
N PRO A 154 8.81 -13.19 5.79
CA PRO A 154 7.48 -12.91 5.26
C PRO A 154 7.06 -11.48 5.60
N ALA A 155 6.65 -10.73 4.59
CA ALA A 155 5.91 -9.50 4.74
C ALA A 155 4.51 -9.69 4.17
N VAL A 156 3.73 -10.59 4.79
CA VAL A 156 2.43 -11.00 4.24
C VAL A 156 1.56 -9.78 3.99
N GLY A 157 0.98 -9.76 2.81
CA GLY A 157 0.26 -8.61 2.34
C GLY A 157 0.22 -8.57 0.83
N ASN A 158 -0.63 -7.68 0.36
CA ASN A 158 -0.67 -7.26 -0.99
C ASN A 158 0.11 -5.95 -1.14
N TYR A 159 0.93 -5.84 -2.18
CA TYR A 159 1.65 -4.61 -2.53
C TYR A 159 1.39 -4.30 -4.00
N LEU A 160 0.68 -3.20 -4.24
CA LEU A 160 0.39 -2.69 -5.58
C LEU A 160 1.41 -1.61 -5.92
N LEU A 161 2.08 -1.80 -7.04
CA LEU A 161 3.17 -0.97 -7.52
C LEU A 161 2.82 -0.40 -8.89
N ALA A 162 3.13 0.87 -9.08
CA ALA A 162 3.07 1.55 -10.38
C ALA A 162 4.27 2.49 -10.51
N ASP A 163 4.70 2.81 -11.73
CA ASP A 163 5.75 3.79 -11.98
C ASP A 163 5.49 4.58 -13.29
N PRO A 164 6.28 5.63 -13.60
CA PRO A 164 6.06 6.45 -14.79
C PRO A 164 6.15 5.69 -16.12
N GLY A 165 6.79 4.52 -16.15
CA GLY A 165 6.90 3.66 -17.33
C GLY A 165 5.65 2.82 -17.59
N SER A 166 4.58 3.01 -16.81
CA SER A 166 3.38 2.15 -16.80
C SER A 166 3.65 0.70 -16.42
N HIS A 167 4.74 0.44 -15.68
CA HIS A 167 4.91 -0.87 -15.07
C HIS A 167 3.92 -1.03 -13.93
N LEU A 168 2.93 -1.91 -14.07
CA LEU A 168 1.91 -2.20 -13.07
C LEU A 168 2.15 -3.60 -12.52
N ARG A 169 2.39 -3.70 -11.21
CA ARG A 169 2.63 -4.97 -10.52
C ARG A 169 1.76 -5.07 -9.29
N ASN A 170 1.21 -6.25 -9.08
CA ASN A 170 0.51 -6.59 -7.85
C ASN A 170 1.21 -7.79 -7.26
N LEU A 171 1.81 -7.62 -6.08
CA LEU A 171 2.48 -8.68 -5.35
C LEU A 171 1.53 -9.18 -4.27
N GLU A 172 1.29 -10.48 -4.25
CA GLU A 172 0.74 -11.17 -3.08
C GLU A 172 1.88 -11.94 -2.43
N ILE A 173 2.11 -11.66 -1.15
CA ILE A 173 3.18 -12.30 -0.38
C ILE A 173 2.53 -13.08 0.75
N MET A 174 2.89 -14.35 0.86
CA MET A 174 2.58 -15.27 1.96
C MET A 174 3.88 -15.93 2.45
N PRO A 175 3.91 -16.55 3.64
CA PRO A 175 5.11 -17.27 4.10
C PRO A 175 5.55 -18.40 3.15
N GLU A 176 4.61 -18.97 2.40
CA GLU A 176 4.83 -20.06 1.45
C GLU A 176 5.25 -19.58 0.06
N GLY A 177 5.21 -18.27 -0.20
CA GLY A 177 5.78 -17.70 -1.42
C GLY A 177 5.14 -16.39 -1.85
N LEU A 178 5.54 -15.98 -3.05
CA LEU A 178 5.15 -14.71 -3.68
C LEU A 178 4.47 -15.00 -5.02
N ALA A 179 3.46 -14.23 -5.38
CA ALA A 179 2.83 -14.20 -6.69
C ALA A 179 2.81 -12.77 -7.24
N VAL A 180 2.92 -12.63 -8.56
CA VAL A 180 2.83 -11.35 -9.27
C VAL A 180 1.71 -11.45 -10.31
N THR A 181 0.64 -10.67 -10.18
CA THR A 181 -0.61 -10.88 -10.95
C THR A 181 -0.99 -9.75 -11.90
N ALA A 182 -0.73 -8.47 -11.56
CA ALA A 182 -1.03 -7.35 -12.46
C ALA A 182 -0.02 -7.22 -13.61
N ARG A 183 -0.49 -6.62 -14.72
CA ARG A 183 0.24 -6.48 -16.00
C ARG A 183 0.23 -5.03 -16.47
N ASP A 184 1.12 -4.71 -17.40
CA ASP A 184 1.36 -3.37 -17.95
C ASP A 184 0.28 -2.93 -18.96
N ALA A 185 -0.99 -3.18 -18.64
CA ALA A 185 -2.15 -2.85 -19.47
C ALA A 185 -3.44 -2.80 -18.65
N GLY A 186 -4.34 -1.90 -19.02
CA GLY A 186 -5.67 -1.79 -18.45
C GLY A 186 -5.65 -1.26 -17.01
N VAL A 187 -6.53 -1.83 -16.19
CA VAL A 187 -6.70 -1.46 -14.78
C VAL A 187 -6.71 -2.69 -13.89
N TYR A 188 -6.27 -2.52 -12.65
CA TYR A 188 -6.22 -3.61 -11.68
C TYR A 188 -6.66 -3.12 -10.31
N ALA A 189 -7.62 -3.79 -9.68
CA ALA A 189 -8.04 -3.55 -8.31
C ALA A 189 -7.73 -4.73 -7.38
N HIS A 190 -7.33 -4.43 -6.16
CA HIS A 190 -7.09 -5.40 -5.10
C HIS A 190 -7.74 -4.97 -3.78
N ALA A 191 -8.19 -5.93 -2.99
CA ALA A 191 -8.69 -5.71 -1.63
C ALA A 191 -7.85 -6.51 -0.62
N ASN A 192 -8.47 -7.18 0.35
CA ASN A 192 -7.82 -7.91 1.44
C ASN A 192 -7.91 -9.44 1.31
N ASN A 193 -8.17 -9.94 0.10
CA ASN A 193 -8.17 -11.37 -0.19
C ASN A 193 -7.17 -11.70 -1.30
N CYS A 194 -6.53 -12.86 -1.19
CA CYS A 194 -5.70 -13.43 -2.25
C CYS A 194 -6.52 -13.67 -3.52
N THR A 195 -5.94 -13.27 -4.64
CA THR A 195 -6.44 -13.53 -6.00
C THR A 195 -5.63 -14.61 -6.70
N ASP A 196 -4.38 -14.86 -6.30
CA ASP A 196 -3.61 -15.98 -6.80
C ASP A 196 -4.13 -17.31 -6.24
N ALA A 197 -4.52 -18.23 -7.13
CA ALA A 197 -5.15 -19.49 -6.74
C ALA A 197 -4.26 -20.38 -5.86
N ARG A 198 -2.93 -20.32 -6.01
CA ARG A 198 -2.00 -21.08 -5.18
C ARG A 198 -1.90 -20.44 -3.80
N LEU A 199 -1.71 -19.13 -3.71
CA LEU A 199 -1.58 -18.43 -2.43
C LEU A 199 -2.87 -18.41 -1.61
N GLN A 200 -4.03 -18.39 -2.26
CA GLN A 200 -5.33 -18.48 -1.62
C GLN A 200 -5.50 -19.75 -0.76
N THR A 201 -4.76 -20.83 -1.04
CA THR A 201 -4.79 -22.05 -0.21
C THR A 201 -4.18 -21.85 1.18
N TYR A 202 -3.29 -20.86 1.34
CA TYR A 202 -2.61 -20.50 2.59
C TYR A 202 -3.26 -19.32 3.32
N GLU A 203 -4.24 -18.67 2.70
CA GLU A 203 -4.96 -17.55 3.29
C GLU A 203 -5.88 -17.99 4.43
N GLU A 204 -5.86 -17.24 5.54
CA GLU A 204 -6.80 -17.42 6.64
C GLU A 204 -8.18 -16.86 6.23
N LYS A 205 -9.16 -17.75 6.08
CA LYS A 205 -10.45 -17.43 5.48
C LYS A 205 -11.39 -16.65 6.40
N ASN A 206 -11.14 -16.68 7.72
CA ASN A 206 -12.05 -16.09 8.72
C ASN A 206 -11.65 -14.66 9.14
N VAL A 207 -10.60 -14.08 8.56
CA VAL A 207 -10.06 -12.76 8.97
C VAL A 207 -10.37 -11.63 7.98
N PRO A 208 -10.30 -11.80 6.64
CA PRO A 208 -10.81 -10.78 5.74
C PRO A 208 -12.29 -10.56 6.03
N LEU A 209 -12.72 -9.30 6.10
CA LEU A 209 -14.16 -9.01 6.21
C LEU A 209 -14.88 -9.61 4.99
N PRO A 210 -16.11 -10.15 5.15
CA PRO A 210 -16.89 -10.75 4.07
C PRO A 210 -17.02 -9.87 2.81
N GLY A 211 -16.85 -8.56 2.94
CA GLY A 211 -16.91 -7.60 1.84
C GLY A 211 -15.65 -7.45 0.99
N SER A 212 -14.50 -8.06 1.34
CA SER A 212 -13.23 -7.85 0.61
C SER A 212 -13.33 -8.11 -0.89
N GLU A 213 -13.79 -9.30 -1.26
CA GLU A 213 -13.93 -9.67 -2.67
C GLU A 213 -15.01 -8.83 -3.37
N SER A 214 -16.05 -8.42 -2.64
CA SER A 214 -17.08 -7.52 -3.15
C SER A 214 -16.51 -6.14 -3.49
N ARG A 215 -15.76 -5.54 -2.57
CA ARG A 215 -15.08 -4.24 -2.78
C ARG A 215 -14.12 -4.30 -3.95
N ARG A 216 -13.32 -5.37 -4.04
CA ARG A 216 -12.40 -5.59 -5.17
C ARG A 216 -13.16 -5.60 -6.50
N ARG A 217 -14.24 -6.36 -6.60
CA ARG A 217 -15.05 -6.44 -7.82
C ARG A 217 -15.75 -5.13 -8.16
N THR A 218 -16.27 -4.42 -7.16
CA THR A 218 -16.88 -3.09 -7.37
C THR A 218 -15.83 -2.11 -7.90
N ALA A 219 -14.67 -2.01 -7.27
CA ALA A 219 -13.59 -1.14 -7.72
C ALA A 219 -13.11 -1.51 -9.14
N GLN A 220 -12.89 -2.80 -9.42
CA GLN A 220 -12.49 -3.27 -10.75
C GLN A 220 -13.54 -2.87 -11.80
N ARG A 221 -14.83 -3.14 -11.55
CA ARG A 221 -15.91 -2.80 -12.48
C ARG A 221 -15.96 -1.29 -12.76
N LEU A 222 -15.89 -0.46 -11.73
CA LEU A 222 -15.94 1.00 -11.89
C LEU A 222 -14.73 1.52 -12.69
N LEU A 223 -13.56 0.92 -12.51
CA LEU A 223 -12.37 1.23 -13.30
C LEU A 223 -12.53 0.77 -14.75
N ASP A 224 -13.04 -0.45 -14.98
CA ASP A 224 -13.28 -0.99 -16.33
C ASP A 224 -14.31 -0.13 -17.10
N GLU A 225 -15.39 0.30 -16.45
CA GLU A 225 -16.40 1.20 -17.04
C GLU A 225 -15.84 2.58 -17.40
N ALA A 226 -14.82 3.03 -16.68
CA ALA A 226 -14.13 4.31 -16.90
C ALA A 226 -12.93 4.20 -17.84
N ALA A 227 -12.49 3.00 -18.23
CA ALA A 227 -11.28 2.77 -19.02
C ALA A 227 -11.25 3.61 -20.32
N GLY A 228 -10.08 4.18 -20.61
CA GLY A 228 -9.85 5.15 -21.69
C GLY A 228 -10.30 6.58 -21.36
N ARG A 229 -10.94 6.80 -20.20
CA ARG A 229 -11.40 8.11 -19.71
C ARG A 229 -10.97 8.38 -18.26
N ILE A 230 -10.04 7.57 -17.73
CA ILE A 230 -9.63 7.70 -16.34
C ILE A 230 -8.71 8.90 -16.18
N ASP A 231 -9.13 9.83 -15.34
CA ASP A 231 -8.34 10.93 -14.79
C ASP A 231 -8.45 10.93 -13.25
N VAL A 232 -7.81 11.90 -12.58
CA VAL A 232 -7.90 12.05 -11.13
C VAL A 232 -9.34 12.20 -10.63
N ALA A 233 -10.23 12.86 -11.37
CA ALA A 233 -11.62 13.05 -10.96
C ALA A 233 -12.44 11.75 -11.01
N ALA A 234 -12.22 10.94 -12.05
CA ALA A 234 -12.77 9.60 -12.16
C ALA A 234 -12.29 8.72 -10.99
N LEU A 235 -10.99 8.76 -10.67
CA LEU A 235 -10.42 8.00 -9.55
C LEU A 235 -10.96 8.45 -8.18
N LYS A 236 -11.16 9.75 -7.98
CA LYS A 236 -11.84 10.27 -6.77
C LYS A 236 -13.26 9.71 -6.64
N SER A 237 -13.97 9.58 -7.77
CA SER A 237 -15.33 9.02 -7.79
C SER A 237 -15.34 7.52 -7.49
N VAL A 238 -14.37 6.77 -8.01
CA VAL A 238 -14.18 5.34 -7.67
C VAL A 238 -13.92 5.17 -6.17
N LEU A 239 -13.01 5.95 -5.61
CA LEU A 239 -12.68 5.90 -4.19
C LEU A 239 -13.78 6.42 -3.27
N ALA A 240 -14.71 7.24 -3.78
CA ALA A 240 -15.87 7.77 -3.06
C ALA A 240 -17.11 6.87 -3.15
N ASN A 241 -17.02 5.71 -3.81
CA ASN A 241 -18.17 4.84 -4.01
C ASN A 241 -18.66 4.22 -2.69
N GLU A 242 -19.86 4.63 -2.25
CA GLU A 242 -20.56 4.14 -1.05
C GLU A 242 -21.64 3.09 -1.35
N THR A 243 -21.76 2.67 -2.61
CA THR A 243 -22.79 1.74 -3.07
C THR A 243 -22.21 0.35 -3.33
N ASP A 244 -23.11 -0.60 -3.59
CA ASP A 244 -22.81 -1.92 -4.12
C ASP A 244 -22.07 -2.90 -3.18
N GLY A 245 -22.60 -4.11 -3.09
CA GLY A 245 -21.96 -5.21 -2.37
C GLY A 245 -22.29 -5.31 -0.89
N ILE A 246 -21.60 -6.21 -0.20
CA ILE A 246 -21.75 -6.41 1.25
C ILE A 246 -21.09 -5.25 2.03
N GLU A 247 -19.98 -4.72 1.49
CA GLU A 247 -19.29 -3.54 2.02
C GLU A 247 -18.88 -2.65 0.83
N PRO A 248 -19.04 -1.32 0.93
CA PRO A 248 -18.67 -0.38 -0.13
C PRO A 248 -17.15 -0.13 -0.19
N VAL A 249 -16.68 0.44 -1.30
CA VAL A 249 -15.27 0.86 -1.46
C VAL A 249 -14.91 2.01 -0.51
N CYS A 250 -15.84 2.95 -0.30
CA CYS A 250 -15.76 4.03 0.66
C CYS A 250 -16.66 3.72 1.86
N ARG A 251 -16.07 3.47 3.03
CA ARG A 251 -16.79 3.09 4.25
C ARG A 251 -16.93 4.29 5.17
N ARG A 252 -18.17 4.68 5.50
CA ARG A 252 -18.42 5.72 6.50
C ARG A 252 -18.45 5.19 7.91
N ASP A 253 -19.07 4.02 8.07
CA ASP A 253 -19.39 3.43 9.36
C ASP A 253 -18.75 2.06 9.57
N GLY A 254 -18.86 1.56 10.79
CA GLY A 254 -18.37 0.25 11.20
C GLY A 254 -17.01 0.30 11.91
N PRO A 255 -16.42 -0.87 12.19
CA PRO A 255 -15.19 -0.94 12.97
C PRO A 255 -13.95 -0.39 12.25
N PHE A 256 -14.00 -0.28 10.92
CA PHE A 256 -12.90 0.19 10.07
C PHE A 256 -13.43 1.12 8.97
N PRO A 257 -13.80 2.36 9.30
CA PRO A 257 -14.18 3.35 8.28
C PRO A 257 -12.98 3.73 7.41
N THR A 258 -13.25 4.27 6.23
CA THR A 258 -12.21 4.80 5.33
C THR A 258 -11.57 6.02 5.97
N ALA A 259 -10.33 5.86 6.40
CA ALA A 259 -9.53 6.86 7.09
C ALA A 259 -8.86 7.83 6.12
N ALA A 260 -8.54 7.35 4.93
CA ALA A 260 -7.94 8.18 3.88
C ALA A 260 -8.15 7.54 2.51
N GLY A 261 -8.26 8.39 1.48
CA GLY A 261 -8.16 7.98 0.09
C GLY A 261 -6.93 8.62 -0.56
N LEU A 262 -6.18 7.85 -1.32
CA LEU A 262 -4.93 8.26 -1.95
C LEU A 262 -4.98 8.02 -3.45
N ILE A 263 -4.52 9.00 -4.22
CA ILE A 263 -4.32 8.90 -5.66
C ILE A 263 -2.95 9.49 -5.96
N ALA A 264 -2.08 8.68 -6.55
CA ALA A 264 -0.77 9.07 -7.00
C ALA A 264 -0.74 9.22 -8.53
N GLU A 265 -0.04 10.26 -8.97
CA GLU A 265 0.34 10.51 -10.35
C GLU A 265 1.84 10.24 -10.48
N PRO A 266 2.28 9.01 -10.83
CA PRO A 266 3.68 8.63 -10.98
C PRO A 266 4.52 9.65 -11.77
N VAL A 267 4.03 10.08 -12.94
CA VAL A 267 4.74 10.98 -13.85
C VAL A 267 4.89 12.39 -13.24
N ALA A 268 3.80 12.93 -12.68
CA ALA A 268 3.78 14.25 -12.06
C ALA A 268 4.38 14.28 -10.64
N ARG A 269 4.72 13.10 -10.09
CA ARG A 269 5.22 12.91 -8.72
C ARG A 269 4.34 13.59 -7.68
N THR A 270 3.04 13.45 -7.86
CA THR A 270 2.00 14.10 -7.07
C THR A 270 1.16 13.06 -6.34
N LEU A 271 0.75 13.37 -5.11
CA LEU A 271 -0.13 12.59 -4.27
C LEU A 271 -1.34 13.43 -3.86
N HIS A 272 -2.52 13.03 -4.28
CA HIS A 272 -3.78 13.54 -3.78
C HIS A 272 -4.24 12.70 -2.59
N LEU A 273 -4.64 13.36 -1.52
CA LEU A 273 -5.07 12.72 -0.28
C LEU A 273 -6.42 13.29 0.17
N SER A 274 -7.36 12.41 0.46
CA SER A 274 -8.52 12.70 1.31
C SER A 274 -8.20 12.31 2.74
N TYR A 275 -8.36 13.24 3.69
CA TYR A 275 -8.38 12.93 5.12
C TYR A 275 -9.81 12.59 5.52
N GLY A 276 -10.04 11.34 5.93
CA GLY A 276 -11.37 10.77 6.06
C GLY A 276 -11.95 10.23 4.74
N PRO A 277 -13.23 9.85 4.73
CA PRO A 277 -13.88 9.22 3.60
C PRO A 277 -13.81 10.10 2.34
N PRO A 278 -13.31 9.59 1.20
CA PRO A 278 -13.32 10.29 -0.09
C PRO A 278 -14.66 10.88 -0.53
N SER A 279 -15.77 10.27 -0.09
CA SER A 279 -17.14 10.75 -0.32
C SER A 279 -17.44 12.11 0.31
N ASP A 280 -16.65 12.57 1.28
CA ASP A 280 -16.75 13.92 1.83
C ASP A 280 -16.18 14.98 0.87
N GLY A 281 -15.48 14.57 -0.20
CA GLY A 281 -14.98 15.45 -1.26
C GLY A 281 -13.80 16.35 -0.87
N ARG A 282 -13.17 16.13 0.29
CA ARG A 282 -12.08 16.96 0.82
C ARG A 282 -10.73 16.41 0.41
N TRP A 283 -10.09 17.01 -0.59
CA TRP A 283 -8.81 16.55 -1.11
C TRP A 283 -7.71 17.62 -0.95
N ALA A 284 -6.55 17.20 -0.47
CA ALA A 284 -5.30 17.95 -0.51
C ALA A 284 -4.37 17.34 -1.57
N THR A 285 -3.47 18.14 -2.14
CA THR A 285 -2.51 17.69 -3.14
C THR A 285 -1.10 18.04 -2.67
N HIS A 286 -0.19 17.07 -2.76
CA HIS A 286 1.19 17.19 -2.31
C HIS A 286 2.13 16.72 -3.42
N GLY A 287 3.22 17.46 -3.67
CA GLY A 287 4.28 17.07 -4.59
C GLY A 287 5.60 16.82 -3.88
N ILE A 288 6.52 16.12 -4.56
CA ILE A 288 7.89 15.88 -4.10
C ILE A 288 8.80 17.07 -4.36
#